data_AF-A0A315X673-F1
#
_entry.id   AF-A0A315X673-F1
#
_cell.length_a   1.000
_cell.length_b   1.000
_cell.length_c   1.000
_cell.angle_alpha   90.00
_cell.angle_beta   90.00
_cell.angle_gamma   90.00
#
_symmetry.space_group_name_H-M   'P 1'
#
loop_
_entity.id
_entity.type
_entity.pdbx_description
1 polymer ?
#
loop_
_entity_poly.entity_id
_entity_poly.type
_entity_poly.pdbx_seq_one_letter_code
_entity_poly.pdbx_strand_id
1 'polypeptide(L)'
;MPEQYAATDKRTGLEVAVTGDFPPHHDDRIRIARTTTLFTRLMSTILATENETERRERFMAIETQLELAEALIRQDMEEVQRLMRETLERMGITAEQMDEMAKKLLEQLREGGDDLQFPLPDDQG
;
A
#
# COMPACT_ATOMS: atom_id res chain seq x y z
N MET A 1 6.11 -4.78 30.87
CA MET A 1 4.80 -4.63 30.20
C MET A 1 5.09 -4.18 28.79
N PRO A 2 4.39 -4.72 27.77
CA PRO A 2 4.60 -4.27 26.41
C PRO A 2 4.31 -2.77 26.34
N GLU A 3 5.10 -2.07 25.55
CA GLU A 3 4.92 -0.65 25.31
C GLU A 3 3.75 -0.44 24.34
N GLN A 4 3.09 0.73 24.42
CA GLN A 4 1.92 1.04 23.59
C GLN A 4 2.03 2.42 22.95
N TYR A 5 1.75 2.50 21.65
CA TYR A 5 1.46 3.73 20.95
C TYR A 5 0.00 3.73 20.51
N ALA A 6 -0.78 4.71 20.97
CA ALA A 6 -2.15 4.91 20.55
C ALA A 6 -2.26 6.22 19.75
N ALA A 7 -3.06 6.21 18.69
CA ALA A 7 -3.42 7.41 17.95
C ALA A 7 -4.94 7.45 17.75
N THR A 8 -5.50 8.63 17.91
CA THR A 8 -6.94 8.88 17.81
C THR A 8 -7.20 9.94 16.74
N ASP A 9 -8.08 9.68 15.77
CA ASP A 9 -8.59 10.71 14.88
C ASP A 9 -9.71 11.48 15.60
N LYS A 10 -9.45 12.75 15.89
CA LYS A 10 -10.39 13.64 16.59
C LYS A 10 -11.69 13.88 15.83
N ARG A 11 -11.70 13.71 14.50
CA ARG A 11 -12.90 13.93 13.68
C ARG A 11 -13.91 12.80 13.82
N THR A 12 -13.44 11.57 13.90
CA THR A 12 -14.28 10.36 13.89
C THR A 12 -14.35 9.68 15.26
N GLY A 13 -13.42 9.99 16.16
CA GLY A 13 -13.24 9.29 17.43
C GLY A 13 -12.58 7.92 17.29
N LEU A 14 -12.15 7.53 16.08
CA LEU A 14 -11.47 6.25 15.84
C LEU A 14 -10.10 6.26 16.52
N GLU A 15 -9.79 5.19 17.24
CA GLU A 15 -8.49 4.95 17.86
C GLU A 15 -7.85 3.67 17.34
N VAL A 16 -6.54 3.72 17.08
CA VAL A 16 -5.71 2.54 16.83
C VAL A 16 -4.55 2.54 17.81
N ALA A 17 -4.31 1.38 18.43
CA ALA A 17 -3.19 1.17 19.33
C ALA A 17 -2.29 0.03 18.83
N VAL A 18 -0.98 0.30 18.77
CA VAL A 18 0.07 -0.68 18.49
C VAL A 18 0.76 -1.01 19.81
N THR A 19 0.81 -2.29 20.16
CA THR A 19 1.36 -2.77 21.44
C THR A 19 2.43 -3.82 21.17
N GLY A 20 3.60 -3.72 21.82
CA GLY A 20 4.69 -4.67 21.63
C GLY A 20 5.98 -4.27 22.33
N ASP A 21 7.06 -4.98 22.01
CA ASP A 21 8.41 -4.66 22.47
C ASP A 21 9.11 -3.79 21.41
N PHE A 22 9.36 -2.51 21.72
CA PHE A 22 9.87 -1.55 20.76
C PHE A 22 11.38 -1.33 20.87
N PRO A 23 12.07 -1.07 19.75
CA PRO A 23 13.51 -0.82 19.75
C PRO A 23 13.87 0.37 20.64
N PRO A 24 15.03 0.37 21.32
CA PRO A 24 15.43 1.49 22.18
C PRO A 24 15.77 2.77 21.41
N HIS A 25 16.05 2.66 20.10
CA HIS A 25 16.46 3.80 19.28
C HIS A 25 15.32 4.81 19.12
N HIS A 26 15.61 6.08 19.38
CA HIS A 26 14.61 7.14 19.43
C HIS A 26 13.94 7.40 18.08
N ASP A 27 14.69 7.34 16.98
CA ASP A 27 14.11 7.58 15.65
C ASP A 27 13.12 6.48 15.26
N ASP A 28 13.40 5.23 15.60
CA ASP A 28 12.51 4.10 15.30
C ASP A 28 11.18 4.26 16.06
N ARG A 29 11.26 4.71 17.32
CA ARG A 29 10.11 5.05 18.16
C ARG A 29 9.26 6.17 17.57
N ILE A 30 9.89 7.23 17.06
CA ILE A 30 9.18 8.28 16.33
C ILE A 30 8.50 7.71 15.08
N ARG A 31 9.17 6.84 14.33
CA ARG A 31 8.60 6.22 13.12
C ARG A 31 7.38 5.38 13.48
N ILE A 32 7.41 4.58 14.54
CA ILE A 32 6.26 3.78 15.00
C ILE A 32 5.06 4.68 15.33
N ALA A 33 5.28 5.75 16.12
CA ALA A 33 4.21 6.69 16.47
C ALA A 33 3.61 7.38 15.23
N ARG A 34 4.47 7.81 14.29
CA ARG A 34 4.03 8.44 13.04
C ARG A 34 3.24 7.48 12.16
N THR A 35 3.72 6.25 11.98
CA THR A 35 3.03 5.22 11.19
C THR A 35 1.67 4.88 11.80
N THR A 36 1.59 4.74 13.13
CA THR A 36 0.32 4.51 13.86
C THR A 36 -0.68 5.64 13.60
N THR A 37 -0.20 6.89 13.63
CA THR A 37 -1.03 8.06 13.34
C THR A 37 -1.52 8.08 11.89
N LEU A 38 -0.64 7.80 10.93
CA LEU A 38 -0.99 7.74 9.51
C LEU A 38 -2.05 6.67 9.24
N PHE A 39 -1.85 5.47 9.79
CA PHE A 39 -2.81 4.37 9.67
C PHE A 39 -4.16 4.72 10.28
N THR A 40 -4.19 5.32 11.47
CA THR A 40 -5.44 5.77 12.11
C THR A 40 -6.22 6.75 11.22
N ARG A 41 -5.52 7.72 10.62
CA ARG A 41 -6.14 8.70 9.72
C ARG A 41 -6.65 8.07 8.42
N LEU A 42 -5.90 7.10 7.89
CA LEU A 42 -6.30 6.34 6.70
C LEU A 42 -7.56 5.54 6.98
N MET A 43 -7.59 4.76 8.06
CA MET A 43 -8.76 3.98 8.46
C MET A 43 -9.97 4.88 8.72
N SER A 44 -9.76 6.03 9.37
CA SER A 44 -10.83 7.01 9.58
C SER A 44 -11.38 7.58 8.28
N THR A 45 -10.52 7.77 7.27
CA THR A 45 -10.94 8.24 5.94
C THR A 45 -11.78 7.18 5.23
N ILE A 46 -11.34 5.92 5.25
CA ILE A 46 -12.08 4.83 4.62
C ILE A 46 -13.44 4.64 5.31
N LEU A 47 -13.47 4.58 6.64
CA LEU A 47 -14.71 4.41 7.41
C LEU A 47 -15.69 5.57 7.25
N ALA A 48 -15.20 6.79 7.00
CA ALA A 48 -16.03 7.95 6.72
C ALA A 48 -16.63 7.94 5.29
N THR A 49 -16.28 6.98 4.44
CA THR A 49 -16.85 6.84 3.09
C THR A 49 -18.28 6.31 3.20
N GLU A 50 -19.28 7.09 2.77
CA GLU A 50 -20.70 6.72 2.92
C GLU A 50 -21.11 5.57 2.00
N ASN A 51 -20.68 5.63 0.73
CA ASN A 51 -20.97 4.59 -0.26
C ASN A 51 -20.28 3.28 0.12
N GLU A 52 -21.07 2.20 0.28
CA GLU A 52 -20.56 0.90 0.70
C GLU A 52 -19.63 0.26 -0.33
N THR A 53 -19.97 0.33 -1.61
CA THR A 53 -19.17 -0.23 -2.70
C THR A 53 -17.79 0.44 -2.75
N GLU A 54 -17.78 1.77 -2.78
CA GLU A 54 -16.54 2.57 -2.77
C GLU A 54 -15.71 2.31 -1.51
N ARG A 55 -16.37 2.22 -0.34
CA ARG A 55 -15.70 1.88 0.93
C ARG A 55 -15.05 0.50 0.87
N ARG A 56 -15.73 -0.50 0.29
CA ARG A 56 -15.21 -1.86 0.11
C ARG A 56 -14.03 -1.89 -0.84
N GLU A 57 -14.09 -1.17 -1.95
CA GLU A 57 -12.97 -1.02 -2.88
C GLU A 57 -11.75 -0.39 -2.22
N ARG A 58 -11.95 0.67 -1.43
CA ARG A 58 -10.87 1.32 -0.66
C ARG A 58 -10.23 0.38 0.35
N PHE A 59 -11.02 -0.48 1.02
CA PHE A 59 -10.48 -1.51 1.92
C PHE A 59 -9.62 -2.53 1.16
N MET A 60 -10.13 -3.08 0.05
CA MET A 60 -9.35 -4.01 -0.77
C MET A 60 -8.05 -3.39 -1.27
N ALA A 61 -8.09 -2.11 -1.68
CA ALA A 61 -6.91 -1.40 -2.15
C ALA A 61 -5.84 -1.24 -1.05
N ILE A 62 -6.24 -0.84 0.17
CA ILE A 62 -5.26 -0.68 1.26
C ILE A 62 -4.72 -2.03 1.77
N GLU A 63 -5.55 -3.07 1.81
CA GLU A 63 -5.11 -4.42 2.18
C GLU A 63 -4.00 -4.90 1.25
N THR A 64 -4.22 -4.83 -0.07
CA THR A 64 -3.21 -5.21 -1.07
C THR A 64 -1.94 -4.37 -0.96
N GLN A 65 -2.04 -3.06 -0.69
CA GLN A 65 -0.86 -2.20 -0.51
C GLN A 65 -0.05 -2.58 0.74
N LEU A 66 -0.72 -2.96 1.83
CA LEU A 66 -0.06 -3.38 3.07
C LEU A 66 0.62 -4.74 2.90
N GLU A 67 -0.04 -5.69 2.24
CA GLU A 67 0.55 -6.99 1.90
C GLU A 67 1.79 -6.82 1.00
N LEU A 68 1.70 -5.97 -0.02
CA LEU A 68 2.83 -5.70 -0.90
C LEU A 68 4.00 -5.05 -0.14
N ALA A 69 3.72 -4.09 0.74
CA ALA A 69 4.75 -3.46 1.56
C ALA A 69 5.43 -4.47 2.51
N GLU A 70 4.65 -5.38 3.12
CA GLU A 70 5.17 -6.43 3.99
C GLU A 70 6.07 -7.41 3.23
N ALA A 71 5.64 -7.88 2.07
CA ALA A 71 6.42 -8.76 1.20
C ALA A 71 7.74 -8.09 0.75
N LEU A 72 7.70 -6.82 0.36
CA LEU A 72 8.90 -6.05 -0.02
C LEU A 72 9.88 -5.91 1.15
N ILE A 73 9.39 -5.59 2.35
CA ILE A 73 10.23 -5.48 3.56
C ILE A 73 10.87 -6.83 3.90
N ARG A 74 10.15 -7.93 3.69
CA ARG A 74 10.64 -9.31 3.88
C ARG A 74 11.49 -9.83 2.73
N GLN A 75 11.63 -9.06 1.65
CA GLN A 75 12.32 -9.45 0.41
C GLN A 75 11.72 -10.71 -0.24
N ASP A 76 10.43 -10.96 -0.04
CA ASP A 76 9.71 -12.09 -0.63
C ASP A 76 9.23 -11.74 -2.05
N MET A 77 10.12 -11.91 -3.02
CA MET A 77 9.84 -11.54 -4.41
C MET A 77 8.80 -12.44 -5.08
N GLU A 78 8.61 -13.67 -4.62
CA GLU A 78 7.56 -14.56 -5.13
C GLU A 78 6.18 -14.01 -4.73
N GLU A 79 6.04 -13.60 -3.47
CA GLU A 79 4.83 -13.00 -2.96
C GLU A 79 4.53 -11.64 -3.62
N VAL A 80 5.55 -10.80 -3.77
CA VAL A 80 5.43 -9.53 -4.52
C VAL A 80 4.89 -9.78 -5.93
N GLN A 81 5.44 -10.75 -6.66
CA GLN A 81 4.97 -11.07 -8.01
C GLN A 81 3.54 -11.59 -8.01
N ARG A 82 3.15 -12.41 -7.02
CA ARG A 82 1.77 -12.90 -6.88
C ARG A 82 0.80 -11.74 -6.66
N LEU A 83 1.08 -10.87 -5.69
CA LEU A 83 0.25 -9.71 -5.37
C LEU A 83 0.14 -8.72 -6.53
N MET A 84 1.23 -8.49 -7.27
CA MET A 84 1.20 -7.64 -8.47
C MET A 84 0.30 -8.22 -9.56
N ARG A 85 0.38 -9.54 -9.84
CA ARG A 85 -0.51 -10.19 -10.81
C ARG A 85 -1.98 -10.07 -10.40
N GLU A 86 -2.30 -10.36 -9.14
CA GLU A 86 -3.69 -10.23 -8.63
C GLU A 86 -4.21 -8.79 -8.73
N THR A 87 -3.35 -7.80 -8.47
CA THR A 87 -3.71 -6.38 -8.62
C THR A 87 -4.00 -6.03 -10.08
N LEU A 88 -3.15 -6.47 -11.01
CA LEU A 88 -3.28 -6.22 -12.44
C LEU A 88 -4.54 -6.91 -13.01
N GLU A 89 -4.80 -8.16 -12.62
CA GLU A 89 -6.02 -8.88 -12.98
C GLU A 89 -7.29 -8.16 -12.50
N ARG A 90 -7.29 -7.63 -11.27
CA ARG A 90 -8.40 -6.83 -10.73
C ARG A 90 -8.63 -5.52 -11.49
N MET A 91 -7.57 -4.94 -12.06
CA MET A 91 -7.66 -3.76 -12.93
C MET A 91 -8.05 -4.11 -14.38
N GLY A 92 -8.34 -5.38 -14.66
CA GLY A 92 -8.72 -5.86 -16.00
C GLY A 92 -7.53 -6.04 -16.96
N ILE A 93 -6.31 -6.00 -16.44
CA ILE A 93 -5.09 -6.21 -17.22
C ILE A 93 -4.81 -7.71 -17.28
N THR A 94 -4.79 -8.27 -18.48
CA THR A 94 -4.54 -9.70 -18.70
C THR A 94 -3.04 -10.03 -18.59
N ALA A 95 -2.72 -11.31 -18.35
CA ALA A 95 -1.34 -11.80 -18.38
C ALA A 95 -0.61 -11.49 -19.70
N GLU A 96 -1.33 -11.47 -20.82
CA GLU A 96 -0.78 -11.12 -22.13
C GLU A 96 -0.40 -9.63 -22.19
N GLN A 97 -1.24 -8.75 -21.65
CA GLN A 97 -0.95 -7.31 -21.54
C GLN A 97 0.20 -7.03 -20.57
N MET A 98 0.33 -7.83 -19.50
CA MET A 98 1.49 -7.77 -18.59
C MET A 98 2.80 -8.12 -19.32
N ASP A 99 2.82 -9.20 -20.10
CA ASP A 99 3.99 -9.59 -20.88
C ASP A 99 4.37 -8.54 -21.92
N GLU A 100 3.39 -7.89 -22.55
CA GLU A 100 3.64 -6.77 -23.47
C GLU A 100 4.21 -5.54 -22.75
N MET A 101 3.69 -5.19 -21.57
CA MET A 101 4.25 -4.10 -20.75
C MET A 101 5.67 -4.41 -20.28
N ALA A 102 5.94 -5.64 -19.85
CA ALA A 102 7.28 -6.07 -19.43
C ALA A 102 8.28 -6.00 -20.60
N LYS A 103 7.88 -6.41 -21.80
CA LYS A 103 8.70 -6.27 -23.02
C LYS A 103 9.00 -4.80 -23.33
N LYS A 104 7.99 -3.93 -23.27
CA LYS A 104 8.17 -2.48 -23.49
C LYS A 104 9.12 -1.84 -22.47
N LEU A 105 9.00 -2.22 -21.19
CA LEU A 105 9.91 -1.75 -20.13
C LEU A 105 11.36 -2.19 -20.38
N LEU A 106 11.57 -3.44 -20.82
CA LEU A 106 12.90 -3.95 -21.18
C LEU A 106 13.49 -3.26 -22.41
N GLU A 107 12.68 -2.93 -23.40
CA GLU A 107 13.09 -2.16 -24.58
C GLU A 107 13.50 -0.73 -24.19
N GLN A 108 12.70 -0.06 -23.35
CA GLN A 108 13.01 1.30 -22.85
C GLN A 108 14.28 1.34 -21.99
N LEU A 109 14.48 0.36 -21.10
CA LEU A 109 15.71 0.26 -20.30
C LEU A 109 16.96 0.01 -21.17
N ARG A 110 16.79 -0.59 -22.35
CA ARG A 110 17.88 -0.86 -23.30
C ARG A 110 18.19 0.34 -24.19
N GLU A 111 17.21 1.22 -24.44
CA GLU A 111 17.36 2.39 -25.32
C GLU A 111 17.77 3.68 -24.59
N GLY A 112 17.64 3.75 -23.26
CA GLY A 112 18.18 4.86 -22.46
C GLY A 112 17.38 5.08 -21.19
N GLY A 113 17.89 4.58 -20.07
CA GLY A 113 17.27 4.73 -18.76
C GLY A 113 17.34 6.16 -18.21
N ASP A 114 16.31 6.94 -18.47
CA ASP A 114 15.91 8.10 -17.67
C ASP A 114 14.42 8.39 -17.96
N ASP A 115 13.55 7.78 -17.16
CA ASP A 115 12.12 8.09 -16.92
C ASP A 115 11.32 6.80 -16.70
N LEU A 116 11.50 6.17 -15.53
CA LEU A 116 10.52 5.22 -15.00
C LEU A 116 9.28 6.00 -14.52
N GLN A 117 8.51 6.51 -15.46
CA GLN A 117 7.18 7.02 -15.20
C GLN A 117 6.23 5.82 -15.18
N PHE A 118 5.86 5.36 -13.98
CA PHE A 118 4.74 4.42 -13.84
C PHE A 118 3.54 5.01 -14.59
N PRO A 119 2.96 4.31 -15.59
CA PRO A 119 1.77 4.80 -16.24
C PRO A 119 0.63 4.72 -15.22
N LEU A 120 0.25 5.88 -14.68
CA LEU A 120 -1.08 6.01 -14.08
C LEU A 120 -2.07 5.85 -15.23
N PRO A 121 -3.12 5.02 -15.08
CA PRO A 121 -4.13 4.90 -16.12
C PRO A 121 -4.73 6.28 -16.38
N ASP A 122 -4.72 6.70 -17.66
CA ASP A 122 -5.40 7.91 -18.10
C ASP A 122 -6.89 7.77 -17.78
N ASP A 123 -7.37 8.69 -16.93
CA ASP A 123 -8.77 8.84 -16.57
C ASP A 123 -9.52 9.40 -17.81
N GLN A 124 -9.90 8.51 -18.72
CA GLN A 124 -10.79 8.85 -19.83
C GLN A 124 -12.22 8.48 -19.45
N GLY A 125 -12.93 9.50 -18.97
CA GLY A 125 -14.40 9.52 -18.87
C GLY A 125 -15.09 9.74 -20.21
#